data_AF-A0A2V4AQG8-F1
#
_entry.id   AF-A0A2V4AQG8-F1
#
_cell.length_a   1.000
_cell.length_b   1.000
_cell.length_c   1.000
_cell.angle_alpha   90.00
_cell.angle_beta   90.00
_cell.angle_gamma   90.00
#
_symmetry.space_group_name_H-M   'P 1'
#
loop_
_entity.id
_entity.type
_entity.pdbx_description
1 polymer ?
#
loop_
_entity_poly.entity_id
_entity_poly.type
_entity_poly.pdbx_seq_one_letter_code
_entity_poly.pdbx_strand_id
1 'polypeptide(L)'
;MLALQKQSELKDFDELRPNDEALEARSTLLAEESLTALADAEELIATTADAVFQLAPDTVVSDFVSYTWFVLTTLQPLWTLFDDPIQMDIVLGKLLAFQQMDPALRQRWLRLAEQVRATYERTSPAQRRRWTAAGTSLGTAARLDAIAGQVVDAVATREGELRQLGAAIPDEAWYWPLNDTILLLAEQQVLARLLAQPEADNCWKFWSTRAKGDKNLIDVSIVDGLTGWINGLDVPALAERILPGLAVEWQLEQTVDAISSTFEHYLAWTVGVLIEQANAGLEEAGLVSRLRPDTAWCIRHGVNTPHALALLNEGVRSRRLAHVIGSEGGC
;
A
#
# COMPACT_ATOMS: atom_id res chain seq x y z
N MET A 1 10.96 -38.83 -10.49
CA MET A 1 11.89 -39.20 -9.40
C MET A 1 11.09 -39.06 -8.11
N LEU A 2 10.93 -40.15 -7.34
CA LEU A 2 9.96 -40.27 -6.24
C LEU A 2 10.25 -39.29 -5.10
N ALA A 3 9.18 -38.71 -4.55
CA ALA A 3 9.20 -37.99 -3.28
C ALA A 3 9.68 -38.92 -2.15
N LEU A 4 10.73 -38.50 -1.46
CA LEU A 4 11.19 -39.14 -0.23
C LEU A 4 10.05 -39.10 0.82
N GLN A 5 9.51 -40.27 1.15
CA GLN A 5 8.71 -40.47 2.36
C GLN A 5 9.59 -40.15 3.56
N LYS A 6 9.42 -38.94 4.12
CA LYS A 6 9.93 -38.63 5.46
C LYS A 6 9.17 -39.53 6.43
N GLN A 7 9.87 -40.41 7.14
CA GLN A 7 9.28 -41.18 8.24
C GLN A 7 8.89 -40.18 9.33
N SER A 8 7.60 -40.05 9.62
CA SER A 8 7.10 -39.21 10.70
C SER A 8 7.66 -39.74 12.03
N GLU A 9 8.37 -38.89 12.76
CA GLU A 9 8.90 -39.24 14.08
C GLU A 9 7.82 -39.01 15.14
N LEU A 10 7.87 -39.73 16.27
CA LEU A 10 6.90 -39.57 17.39
C LEU A 10 6.81 -38.12 17.90
N LYS A 11 7.86 -37.30 17.71
CA LYS A 11 7.87 -35.87 18.03
C LYS A 11 6.94 -35.03 17.14
N ASP A 12 6.65 -35.45 15.92
CA ASP A 12 5.69 -34.76 15.04
C ASP A 12 4.26 -34.85 15.61
N PHE A 13 3.99 -35.79 16.53
CA PHE A 13 2.71 -35.92 17.23
C PHE A 13 2.64 -35.15 18.55
N ASP A 14 3.76 -34.64 19.07
CA ASP A 14 3.76 -33.78 20.26
C ASP A 14 3.12 -32.42 19.95
N GLU A 15 3.21 -31.94 18.70
CA GLU A 15 2.47 -30.76 18.22
C GLU A 15 0.94 -30.96 18.23
N LEU A 16 0.46 -32.21 18.17
CA LEU A 16 -0.95 -32.59 18.21
C LEU A 16 -1.46 -32.84 19.64
N ARG A 17 -0.60 -32.67 20.66
CA ARG A 17 -0.93 -32.79 22.08
C ARG A 17 -0.44 -31.55 22.85
N PRO A 18 -1.00 -30.36 22.56
CA PRO A 18 -0.65 -29.17 23.30
C PRO A 18 -0.95 -29.39 24.78
N ASN A 19 0.03 -29.05 25.63
CA ASN A 19 -0.17 -28.99 27.07
C ASN A 19 -1.04 -27.77 27.43
N ASP A 20 -1.54 -27.69 28.67
CA ASP A 20 -2.44 -26.61 29.10
C ASP A 20 -1.82 -25.21 28.87
N GLU A 21 -0.48 -25.07 29.01
CA GLU A 21 0.24 -23.83 28.70
C GLU A 21 0.24 -23.48 27.20
N ALA A 22 0.28 -24.46 26.30
CA ALA A 22 0.18 -24.25 24.85
C ALA A 22 -1.25 -23.92 24.39
N LEU A 23 -2.26 -24.16 25.24
CA LEU A 23 -3.65 -23.78 25.02
C LEU A 23 -3.99 -22.39 25.59
N GLU A 24 -3.09 -21.75 26.35
CA GLU A 24 -3.28 -20.39 26.84
C GLU A 24 -3.13 -19.37 25.70
N ALA A 25 -4.19 -18.60 25.45
CA ALA A 25 -4.11 -17.46 24.55
C ALA A 25 -3.23 -16.36 25.15
N ARG A 26 -1.98 -16.24 24.67
CA ARG A 26 -1.06 -15.16 25.06
C ARG A 26 -1.10 -14.05 24.02
N SER A 27 -1.14 -12.81 24.49
CA SER A 27 -1.05 -11.67 23.58
C SER A 27 0.33 -11.59 22.91
N THR A 28 0.33 -11.33 21.61
CA THR A 28 1.54 -11.03 20.83
C THR A 28 2.28 -9.80 21.35
N LEU A 29 1.62 -8.87 22.03
CA LEU A 29 2.26 -7.70 22.66
C LEU A 29 3.24 -8.05 23.78
N LEU A 30 3.16 -9.25 24.34
CA LEU A 30 4.06 -9.77 25.37
C LEU A 30 5.23 -10.59 24.81
N ALA A 31 5.25 -10.84 23.50
CA ALA A 31 6.36 -11.55 22.87
C ALA A 31 7.65 -10.72 22.93
N GLU A 32 8.80 -11.40 23.06
CA GLU A 32 10.11 -10.74 23.19
C GLU A 32 10.43 -9.82 22.00
N GLU A 33 10.05 -10.22 20.79
CA GLU A 33 10.16 -9.42 19.57
C GLU A 33 9.37 -8.10 19.68
N SER A 34 8.15 -8.16 20.23
CA SER A 34 7.30 -6.99 20.45
C SER A 34 7.88 -6.04 21.50
N LEU A 35 8.51 -6.58 22.55
CA LEU A 35 9.16 -5.77 23.58
C LEU A 35 10.43 -5.10 23.08
N THR A 36 11.16 -5.76 22.18
CA THR A 36 12.33 -5.21 21.48
C THR A 36 11.88 -4.07 20.56
N ALA A 37 10.87 -4.31 19.72
CA ALA A 37 10.31 -3.28 18.85
C ALA A 37 9.75 -2.09 19.64
N LEU A 38 9.17 -2.32 20.84
CA LEU A 38 8.70 -1.24 21.71
C LEU A 38 9.86 -0.39 22.22
N ALA A 39 10.98 -1.00 22.59
CA ALA A 39 12.17 -0.27 23.01
C ALA A 39 12.73 0.60 21.88
N ASP A 40 12.82 0.05 20.66
CA ASP A 40 13.26 0.79 19.47
C ASP A 40 12.33 1.98 19.17
N ALA A 41 11.02 1.78 19.31
CA ALA A 41 10.03 2.84 19.15
C ALA A 41 10.14 3.93 20.22
N GLU A 42 10.40 3.58 21.47
CA GLU A 42 10.63 4.53 22.57
C GLU A 42 11.87 5.40 22.30
N GLU A 43 12.96 4.81 21.79
CA GLU A 43 14.17 5.52 21.39
C GLU A 43 13.90 6.48 20.22
N LEU A 44 13.12 6.04 19.23
CA LEU A 44 12.73 6.88 18.09
C LEU A 44 11.87 8.06 18.53
N ILE A 45 10.90 7.84 19.42
CA ILE A 45 10.02 8.88 19.99
C ILE A 45 10.82 9.90 20.80
N ALA A 46 11.86 9.48 21.51
CA ALA A 46 12.74 10.40 22.22
C ALA A 46 13.52 11.33 21.26
N THR A 47 13.69 10.92 20.00
CA THR A 47 14.52 11.62 19.01
C THR A 47 13.71 12.54 18.10
N THR A 48 12.47 12.20 17.76
CA THR A 48 11.66 12.97 16.81
C THR A 48 10.18 13.02 17.18
N ALA A 49 9.55 14.18 16.92
CA ALA A 49 8.11 14.38 17.13
C ALA A 49 7.24 13.55 16.15
N ASP A 50 7.79 13.21 14.98
CA ASP A 50 7.10 12.46 13.92
C ASP A 50 7.37 10.95 13.98
N ALA A 51 7.88 10.45 15.12
CA ALA A 51 8.30 9.07 15.29
C ALA A 51 7.20 8.05 14.98
N VAL A 52 5.93 8.41 15.27
CA VAL A 52 4.74 7.58 15.02
C VAL A 52 4.61 7.18 13.55
N PHE A 53 5.10 7.99 12.60
CA PHE A 53 5.06 7.72 11.15
C PHE A 53 6.32 7.02 10.63
N GLN A 54 7.36 6.92 11.45
CA GLN A 54 8.67 6.37 11.11
C GLN A 54 8.90 4.97 11.69
N LEU A 55 7.91 4.43 12.41
CA LEU A 55 7.97 3.09 12.96
C LEU A 55 8.17 2.05 11.87
N ALA A 56 8.93 1.02 12.20
CA ALA A 56 9.14 -0.09 11.31
C ALA A 56 7.79 -0.75 10.97
N PRO A 57 7.50 -0.95 9.68
CA PRO A 57 6.30 -1.62 9.16
C PRO A 57 6.27 -3.08 9.60
N ASP A 58 5.09 -3.72 9.54
CA ASP A 58 4.88 -5.13 9.88
C ASP A 58 5.40 -5.56 11.26
N THR A 59 5.53 -4.59 12.17
CA THR A 59 5.85 -4.83 13.58
C THR A 59 4.60 -4.71 14.43
N VAL A 60 4.56 -5.48 15.51
CA VAL A 60 3.47 -5.43 16.49
C VAL A 60 3.26 -4.01 17.05
N VAL A 61 4.33 -3.20 17.11
CA VAL A 61 4.24 -1.80 17.52
C VAL A 61 3.52 -0.95 16.47
N SER A 62 3.82 -1.12 15.18
CA SER A 62 3.13 -0.42 14.10
C SER A 62 1.65 -0.81 14.03
N ASP A 63 1.34 -2.08 14.26
CA ASP A 63 -0.04 -2.58 14.38
C ASP A 63 -0.75 -1.98 15.58
N PHE A 64 -0.09 -1.92 16.74
CA PHE A 64 -0.63 -1.29 17.94
C PHE A 64 -0.90 0.20 17.74
N VAL A 65 -0.02 0.92 17.07
CA VAL A 65 -0.20 2.34 16.71
C VAL A 65 -1.38 2.50 15.76
N SER A 66 -1.46 1.67 14.73
CA SER A 66 -2.53 1.70 13.73
C SER A 66 -3.89 1.38 14.38
N TYR A 67 -3.93 0.39 15.27
CA TYR A 67 -5.09 0.07 16.10
C TYR A 67 -5.49 1.25 16.99
N THR A 68 -4.53 1.86 17.69
CA THR A 68 -4.78 3.01 18.56
C THR A 68 -5.37 4.17 17.77
N TRP A 69 -4.80 4.47 16.59
CA TRP A 69 -5.31 5.50 15.69
C TRP A 69 -6.73 5.19 15.18
N PHE A 70 -7.00 3.94 14.81
CA PHE A 70 -8.33 3.48 14.43
C PHE A 70 -9.34 3.70 15.56
N VAL A 71 -9.01 3.27 16.78
CA VAL A 71 -9.90 3.42 17.94
C VAL A 71 -10.19 4.88 18.23
N LEU A 72 -9.18 5.76 18.19
CA LEU A 72 -9.38 7.21 18.32
C LEU A 72 -10.31 7.75 17.22
N THR A 73 -10.11 7.31 15.96
CA THR A 73 -10.97 7.67 14.83
C THR A 73 -12.43 7.25 15.06
N THR A 74 -12.65 6.04 15.56
CA THR A 74 -13.99 5.49 15.82
C THR A 74 -14.68 6.13 17.03
N LEU A 75 -13.92 6.42 18.10
CA LEU A 75 -14.48 6.95 19.34
C LEU A 75 -14.67 8.47 19.30
N GLN A 76 -13.89 9.21 18.50
CA GLN A 76 -13.97 10.68 18.44
C GLN A 76 -15.40 11.23 18.33
N PRO A 77 -16.28 10.73 17.43
CA PRO A 77 -17.64 11.28 17.28
C PRO A 77 -18.52 11.06 18.51
N LEU A 78 -18.26 10.00 19.28
CA LEU A 78 -18.98 9.69 20.52
C LEU A 78 -18.44 10.53 21.69
N TRP A 79 -17.12 10.77 21.68
CA TRP A 79 -16.43 11.40 22.79
C TRP A 79 -16.52 12.94 22.78
N THR A 80 -16.76 13.55 21.62
CA THR A 80 -16.97 15.01 21.48
C THR A 80 -18.13 15.57 22.32
N LEU A 81 -19.01 14.71 22.86
CA LEU A 81 -20.11 15.11 23.73
C LEU A 81 -19.70 15.33 25.19
N PHE A 82 -18.53 14.84 25.61
CA PHE A 82 -18.14 14.80 27.02
C PHE A 82 -17.15 15.90 27.43
N ASP A 83 -16.68 16.75 26.51
CA ASP A 83 -15.65 17.81 26.72
C ASP A 83 -14.33 17.35 27.39
N ASP A 84 -14.17 16.04 27.61
CA ASP A 84 -12.99 15.40 28.18
C ASP A 84 -12.17 14.68 27.11
N PRO A 85 -10.84 14.58 27.25
CA PRO A 85 -10.01 13.78 26.35
C PRO A 85 -10.33 12.28 26.48
N ILE A 86 -10.11 11.54 25.38
CA ILE A 86 -10.25 10.07 25.39
C ILE A 86 -9.21 9.48 26.34
N GLN A 87 -9.67 8.77 27.37
CA GLN A 87 -8.81 8.14 28.38
C GLN A 87 -8.24 6.82 27.86
N MET A 88 -6.98 6.83 27.43
CA MET A 88 -6.31 5.70 26.77
C MET A 88 -6.20 4.46 27.65
N ASP A 89 -6.06 4.62 28.96
CA ASP A 89 -6.00 3.54 29.93
C ASP A 89 -7.31 2.77 30.07
N ILE A 90 -8.46 3.45 29.94
CA ILE A 90 -9.79 2.84 29.92
C ILE A 90 -10.00 2.11 28.60
N VAL A 91 -9.66 2.77 27.49
CA VAL A 91 -9.90 2.25 26.15
C VAL A 91 -9.05 1.01 25.87
N LEU A 92 -7.74 1.09 26.12
CA LEU A 92 -6.80 0.00 25.88
C LEU A 92 -6.77 -1.03 27.01
N GLY A 93 -7.22 -0.66 28.22
CA GLY A 93 -7.29 -1.57 29.37
C GLY A 93 -8.21 -2.79 29.16
N LYS A 94 -9.06 -2.76 28.13
CA LYS A 94 -9.91 -3.89 27.74
C LYS A 94 -9.20 -4.91 26.85
N LEU A 95 -8.02 -4.60 26.31
CA LEU A 95 -7.23 -5.54 25.51
C LEU A 95 -6.75 -6.69 26.39
N LEU A 96 -6.78 -7.92 25.86
CA LEU A 96 -6.27 -9.12 26.53
C LEU A 96 -4.85 -8.91 27.05
N ALA A 97 -4.00 -8.26 26.24
CA ALA A 97 -2.63 -7.95 26.59
C ALA A 97 -2.55 -7.18 27.92
N PHE A 98 -3.34 -6.13 28.09
CA PHE A 98 -3.34 -5.25 29.25
C PHE A 98 -3.84 -5.91 30.53
N GLN A 99 -4.55 -7.04 30.41
CA GLN A 99 -4.93 -7.89 31.55
C GLN A 99 -3.81 -8.85 31.95
N GLN A 100 -2.90 -9.17 31.03
CA GLN A 100 -1.79 -10.10 31.21
C GLN A 100 -0.46 -9.40 31.57
N MET A 101 -0.28 -8.12 31.21
CA MET A 101 0.96 -7.38 31.47
C MET A 101 1.16 -7.05 32.95
N ASP A 102 2.42 -6.98 33.37
CA ASP A 102 2.77 -6.31 34.62
C ASP A 102 2.53 -4.78 34.52
N PRO A 103 2.38 -4.09 35.67
CA PRO A 103 2.07 -2.66 35.68
C PRO A 103 3.12 -1.77 35.00
N ALA A 104 4.40 -2.14 35.04
CA ALA A 104 5.46 -1.31 34.48
C ALA A 104 5.45 -1.40 32.94
N LEU A 105 5.30 -2.60 32.39
CA LEU A 105 5.17 -2.80 30.95
C LEU A 105 3.88 -2.18 30.40
N ARG A 106 2.76 -2.31 31.13
CA ARG A 106 1.50 -1.63 30.78
C ARG A 106 1.70 -0.13 30.66
N GLN A 107 2.46 0.48 31.57
CA GLN A 107 2.73 1.91 31.54
C GLN A 107 3.54 2.32 30.29
N ARG A 108 4.49 1.49 29.82
CA ARG A 108 5.26 1.76 28.60
C ARG A 108 4.36 1.83 27.37
N TRP A 109 3.49 0.82 27.18
CA TRP A 109 2.51 0.83 26.09
C TRP A 109 1.51 1.99 26.18
N LEU A 110 1.11 2.39 27.39
CA LEU A 110 0.24 3.57 27.58
C LEU A 110 0.94 4.87 27.18
N ARG A 111 2.23 5.04 27.45
CA ARG A 111 2.98 6.22 27.00
C ARG A 111 3.03 6.30 25.48
N LEU A 112 3.26 5.17 24.81
CA LEU A 112 3.20 5.10 23.35
C LEU A 112 1.80 5.50 22.83
N ALA A 113 0.74 4.93 23.41
CA ALA A 113 -0.63 5.23 23.03
C ALA A 113 -0.98 6.72 23.22
N GLU A 114 -0.49 7.33 24.30
CA GLU A 114 -0.67 8.74 24.58
C GLU A 114 0.07 9.63 23.57
N GLN A 115 1.26 9.21 23.13
CA GLN A 115 1.96 9.89 22.04
C GLN A 115 1.16 9.80 20.72
N VAL A 116 0.57 8.64 20.41
CA VAL A 116 -0.32 8.49 19.25
C VAL A 116 -1.52 9.42 19.36
N ARG A 117 -2.15 9.52 20.55
CA ARG A 117 -3.27 10.45 20.81
C ARG A 117 -2.88 11.91 20.57
N ALA A 118 -1.74 12.33 21.10
CA ALA A 118 -1.23 13.70 20.91
C ALA A 118 -0.98 14.01 19.42
N THR A 119 -0.38 13.08 18.67
CA THR A 119 -0.17 13.23 17.22
C THR A 119 -1.51 13.24 16.46
N TYR A 120 -2.44 12.37 16.83
CA TYR A 120 -3.78 12.31 16.27
C TYR A 120 -4.50 13.65 16.43
N GLU A 121 -4.48 14.25 17.62
CA GLU A 121 -5.14 15.52 17.92
C GLU A 121 -4.55 16.71 17.15
N ARG A 122 -3.27 16.65 16.78
CA ARG A 122 -2.60 17.66 15.94
C ARG A 122 -2.87 17.51 14.44
N THR A 123 -3.28 16.33 13.99
CA THR A 123 -3.52 16.03 12.56
C THR A 123 -4.86 16.60 12.12
N SER A 124 -5.09 16.95 10.84
CA SER A 124 -6.42 17.45 10.44
C SER A 124 -7.50 16.34 10.51
N PRO A 125 -8.77 16.64 10.83
CA PRO A 125 -9.83 15.62 10.92
C PRO A 125 -10.04 14.80 9.63
N ALA A 126 -9.86 15.42 8.46
CA ALA A 126 -9.96 14.74 7.17
C ALA A 126 -8.84 13.69 7.01
N GLN A 127 -7.59 14.07 7.27
CA GLN A 127 -6.43 13.16 7.18
C GLN A 127 -6.55 11.98 8.15
N ARG A 128 -6.98 12.25 9.39
CA ARG A 128 -7.17 11.20 10.42
C ARG A 128 -8.04 10.05 9.91
N ARG A 129 -9.16 10.36 9.26
CA ARG A 129 -10.10 9.37 8.73
C ARG A 129 -9.56 8.68 7.48
N ARG A 130 -8.94 9.43 6.58
CA ARG A 130 -8.37 8.90 5.33
C ARG A 130 -7.27 7.88 5.60
N TRP A 131 -6.37 8.16 6.54
CA TRP A 131 -5.25 7.25 6.83
C TRP A 131 -5.71 5.92 7.39
N THR A 132 -6.76 5.91 8.20
CA THR A 132 -7.39 4.69 8.71
C THR A 132 -8.01 3.83 7.61
N ALA A 133 -8.52 4.45 6.54
CA ALA A 133 -9.17 3.74 5.43
C ALA A 133 -8.17 3.16 4.40
N ALA A 134 -6.90 3.58 4.42
CA ALA A 134 -5.91 3.20 3.42
C ALA A 134 -5.49 1.72 3.49
N GLY A 135 -5.69 1.05 4.64
CA GLY A 135 -5.32 -0.35 4.84
C GLY A 135 -3.81 -0.62 4.88
N THR A 136 -3.00 0.41 5.14
CA THR A 136 -1.52 0.35 5.28
C THR A 136 -1.12 0.67 6.72
N SER A 137 0.18 0.57 7.02
CA SER A 137 0.73 1.21 8.23
C SER A 137 0.44 2.72 8.21
N LEU A 138 0.27 3.32 9.40
CA LEU A 138 0.00 4.75 9.52
C LEU A 138 1.07 5.62 8.84
N GLY A 139 2.34 5.21 8.91
CA GLY A 139 3.43 5.90 8.23
C GLY A 139 3.30 5.87 6.72
N THR A 140 2.92 4.73 6.14
CA THR A 140 2.71 4.61 4.69
C THR A 140 1.46 5.37 4.26
N ALA A 141 0.37 5.33 5.03
CA ALA A 141 -0.81 6.14 4.76
C ALA A 141 -0.51 7.65 4.70
N ALA A 142 0.31 8.15 5.64
CA ALA A 142 0.76 9.54 5.63
C ALA A 142 1.65 9.88 4.41
N ARG A 143 2.53 8.96 4.01
CA ARG A 143 3.36 9.13 2.80
C ARG A 143 2.51 9.10 1.53
N LEU A 144 1.49 8.25 1.45
CA LEU A 144 0.54 8.23 0.33
C LEU A 144 -0.23 9.56 0.21
N ASP A 145 -0.73 10.11 1.32
CA ASP A 145 -1.43 11.42 1.34
C ASP A 145 -0.47 12.55 0.88
N ALA A 146 0.80 12.50 1.27
CA ALA A 146 1.81 13.45 0.79
C ALA A 146 2.12 13.30 -0.70
N ILE A 147 2.15 12.07 -1.23
CA ILE A 147 2.29 11.83 -2.68
C ILE A 147 1.03 12.35 -3.40
N ALA A 148 -0.16 12.12 -2.86
CA ALA A 148 -1.43 12.59 -3.44
C ALA A 148 -1.45 14.12 -3.54
N GLY A 149 -1.03 14.83 -2.47
CA GLY A 149 -0.93 16.29 -2.49
C GLY A 149 -0.03 16.82 -3.61
N GLN A 150 1.12 16.18 -3.85
CA GLN A 150 2.02 16.58 -4.94
C GLN A 150 1.41 16.32 -6.33
N VAL A 151 0.62 15.24 -6.46
CA VAL A 151 -0.13 14.97 -7.69
C VAL A 151 -1.22 16.03 -7.90
N VAL A 152 -1.92 16.44 -6.85
CA VAL A 152 -2.90 17.54 -6.90
C VAL A 152 -2.23 18.83 -7.40
N ASP A 153 -1.08 19.20 -6.84
CA ASP A 153 -0.33 20.38 -7.23
C ASP A 153 0.13 20.33 -8.70
N ALA A 154 0.57 19.15 -9.16
CA ALA A 154 1.00 18.93 -10.54
C ALA A 154 -0.18 19.06 -11.53
N VAL A 155 -1.33 18.47 -11.22
CA VAL A 155 -2.56 18.61 -12.03
C VAL A 155 -3.03 20.07 -12.04
N ALA A 156 -3.04 20.74 -10.88
CA ALA A 156 -3.43 22.15 -10.76
C ALA A 156 -2.55 23.05 -11.62
N THR A 157 -1.24 22.82 -11.60
CA THR A 157 -0.27 23.55 -12.44
C THR A 157 -0.58 23.33 -13.91
N ARG A 158 -0.79 22.08 -14.32
CA ARG A 158 -1.08 21.73 -15.72
C ARG A 158 -2.39 22.34 -16.22
N GLU A 159 -3.44 22.31 -15.39
CA GLU A 159 -4.72 22.95 -15.70
C GLU A 159 -4.54 24.47 -15.85
N GLY A 160 -3.76 25.10 -14.97
CA GLY A 160 -3.43 26.53 -15.05
C GLY A 160 -2.71 26.89 -16.35
N GLU A 161 -1.71 26.11 -16.76
CA GLU A 161 -1.00 26.28 -18.04
C GLU A 161 -1.95 26.18 -19.25
N LEU A 162 -2.82 25.17 -19.25
CA LEU A 162 -3.81 24.97 -20.32
C LEU A 162 -4.78 26.15 -20.43
N ARG A 163 -5.27 26.67 -19.30
CA ARG A 163 -6.13 27.88 -19.28
C ARG A 163 -5.40 29.10 -19.83
N GLN A 164 -4.13 29.29 -19.49
CA GLN A 164 -3.32 30.40 -20.02
C GLN A 164 -3.10 30.31 -21.54
N LEU A 165 -3.00 29.09 -22.08
CA LEU A 165 -2.90 28.83 -23.51
C LEU A 165 -4.25 28.94 -24.24
N GLY A 166 -5.34 29.26 -23.54
CA GLY A 166 -6.67 29.39 -24.12
C GLY A 166 -7.33 28.05 -24.44
N ALA A 167 -6.89 26.95 -23.82
CA ALA A 167 -7.55 25.66 -23.96
C ALA A 167 -8.98 25.74 -23.40
N ALA A 168 -9.95 25.19 -24.14
CA ALA A 168 -11.32 25.05 -23.66
C ALA A 168 -11.38 23.91 -22.64
N ILE A 169 -11.29 24.25 -21.35
CA ILE A 169 -11.48 23.29 -20.26
C ILE A 169 -12.97 23.26 -19.92
N PRO A 170 -13.59 22.08 -19.79
CA PRO A 170 -14.99 21.96 -19.40
C PRO A 170 -15.27 22.61 -18.04
N ASP A 171 -16.49 23.11 -17.84
CA ASP A 171 -16.96 23.61 -16.54
C ASP A 171 -17.30 22.48 -15.55
N GLU A 172 -17.45 21.25 -16.06
CA GLU A 172 -17.74 20.04 -15.31
C GLU A 172 -16.48 19.17 -15.11
N ALA A 173 -16.57 18.17 -14.22
CA ALA A 173 -15.48 17.26 -13.93
C ALA A 173 -14.95 16.58 -15.22
N TRP A 174 -13.67 16.79 -15.51
CA TRP A 174 -13.01 16.29 -16.70
C TRP A 174 -11.95 15.24 -16.34
N TYR A 175 -12.24 13.99 -16.68
CA TYR A 175 -11.34 12.87 -16.44
C TYR A 175 -10.26 12.77 -17.52
N TRP A 176 -9.01 12.75 -17.08
CA TRP A 176 -7.85 12.59 -17.96
C TRP A 176 -7.84 11.20 -18.60
N PRO A 177 -7.34 11.06 -19.84
CA PRO A 177 -7.03 9.76 -20.41
C PRO A 177 -6.10 8.94 -19.52
N LEU A 178 -6.16 7.61 -19.64
CA LEU A 178 -5.29 6.72 -18.85
C LEU A 178 -3.82 7.00 -19.12
N ASN A 179 -3.44 7.18 -20.39
CA ASN A 179 -2.05 7.43 -20.76
C ASN A 179 -1.53 8.73 -20.15
N ASP A 180 -2.34 9.80 -20.13
CA ASP A 180 -1.97 11.09 -19.53
C ASP A 180 -1.88 10.97 -18.01
N THR A 181 -2.77 10.18 -17.39
CA THR A 181 -2.68 9.85 -15.97
C THR A 181 -1.36 9.12 -15.66
N ILE A 182 -1.04 8.05 -16.39
CA ILE A 182 0.20 7.29 -16.18
C ILE A 182 1.44 8.14 -16.46
N LEU A 183 1.41 8.99 -17.49
CA LEU A 183 2.51 9.89 -17.82
C LEU A 183 2.76 10.88 -16.68
N LEU A 184 1.71 11.51 -16.14
CA LEU A 184 1.83 12.39 -14.98
C LEU A 184 2.45 11.65 -13.78
N LEU A 185 1.96 10.44 -13.47
CA LEU A 185 2.50 9.65 -12.36
C LEU A 185 3.99 9.30 -12.59
N ALA A 186 4.40 9.05 -13.83
CA ALA A 186 5.79 8.80 -14.19
C ALA A 186 6.65 10.07 -14.04
N GLU A 187 6.20 11.22 -14.56
CA GLU A 187 6.90 12.51 -14.46
C GLU A 187 7.11 12.94 -13.00
N GLN A 188 6.12 12.69 -12.14
CA GLN A 188 6.19 12.98 -10.70
C GLN A 188 6.90 11.88 -9.89
N GLN A 189 7.50 10.88 -10.56
CA GLN A 189 8.18 9.73 -9.95
C GLN A 189 7.33 9.00 -8.90
N VAL A 190 6.01 9.03 -9.06
CA VAL A 190 5.06 8.44 -8.10
C VAL A 190 5.30 6.95 -7.99
N LEU A 191 5.40 6.23 -9.11
CA LEU A 191 5.55 4.77 -9.12
C LEU A 191 6.81 4.33 -8.36
N ALA A 192 7.94 5.03 -8.54
CA ALA A 192 9.17 4.74 -7.82
C ALA A 192 9.04 4.99 -6.31
N ARG A 193 8.33 6.06 -5.91
CA ARG A 193 8.09 6.38 -4.50
C ARG A 193 7.12 5.43 -3.83
N LEU A 194 6.15 4.90 -4.58
CA LEU A 194 5.30 3.79 -4.12
C LEU A 194 6.15 2.54 -3.90
N LEU A 195 6.99 2.15 -4.85
CA LEU A 195 7.86 0.98 -4.71
C LEU A 195 8.94 1.11 -3.61
N ALA A 196 9.23 2.33 -3.17
CA ALA A 196 10.13 2.58 -2.03
C ALA A 196 9.45 2.42 -0.66
N GLN A 197 8.12 2.24 -0.62
CA GLN A 197 7.42 1.95 0.62
C GLN A 197 7.71 0.52 1.07
N PRO A 198 7.73 0.26 2.37
CA PRO A 198 8.10 -1.05 2.86
C PRO A 198 7.10 -2.16 2.50
N GLU A 199 5.81 -1.84 2.42
CA GLU A 199 4.78 -2.79 2.01
C GLU A 199 4.95 -3.27 0.56
N ALA A 200 5.82 -2.64 -0.22
CA ALA A 200 6.18 -3.13 -1.55
C ALA A 200 6.97 -4.45 -1.49
N ASP A 201 7.63 -4.77 -0.36
CA ASP A 201 8.42 -5.98 -0.13
C ASP A 201 9.21 -6.47 -1.35
N ASN A 202 9.98 -5.56 -1.98
CA ASN A 202 10.83 -5.89 -3.12
C ASN A 202 10.06 -6.45 -4.34
N CYS A 203 8.76 -6.21 -4.48
CA CYS A 203 7.93 -6.75 -5.56
C CYS A 203 8.42 -6.38 -6.97
N TRP A 204 9.21 -5.30 -7.09
CA TRP A 204 9.85 -4.86 -8.32
C TRP A 204 11.39 -4.92 -8.24
N LYS A 205 11.94 -6.10 -7.99
CA LYS A 205 13.39 -6.37 -8.04
C LYS A 205 13.70 -7.53 -8.97
N PHE A 206 14.78 -7.38 -9.73
CA PHE A 206 15.20 -8.35 -10.74
C PHE A 206 16.67 -8.69 -10.59
N TRP A 207 17.04 -9.92 -10.95
CA TRP A 207 18.40 -10.43 -10.85
C TRP A 207 18.89 -11.00 -12.18
N SER A 208 20.17 -10.80 -12.47
CA SER A 208 20.84 -11.31 -13.67
C SER A 208 21.06 -12.82 -13.65
N THR A 209 21.06 -13.43 -12.46
CA THR A 209 21.18 -14.86 -12.26
C THR A 209 20.22 -15.32 -11.16
N ARG A 210 20.03 -16.65 -11.04
CA ARG A 210 19.23 -17.25 -9.96
C ARG A 210 19.83 -17.05 -8.56
N ALA A 211 21.11 -16.70 -8.46
CA ALA A 211 21.74 -16.37 -7.20
C ALA A 211 21.32 -14.94 -6.81
N LYS A 212 20.25 -14.85 -6.00
CA LYS A 212 19.75 -13.56 -5.49
C LYS A 212 20.81 -12.88 -4.63
N GLY A 213 20.99 -11.58 -4.85
CA GLY A 213 21.92 -10.73 -4.10
C GLY A 213 22.21 -9.42 -4.81
N ASP A 214 22.62 -8.40 -4.07
CA ASP A 214 22.77 -7.03 -4.58
C ASP A 214 23.73 -6.91 -5.76
N LYS A 215 24.77 -7.74 -5.81
CA LYS A 215 25.75 -7.78 -6.91
C LYS A 215 25.14 -8.20 -8.25
N ASN A 216 24.00 -8.88 -8.22
CA ASN A 216 23.31 -9.39 -9.40
C ASN A 216 22.02 -8.61 -9.69
N LEU A 217 21.72 -7.55 -8.92
CA LEU A 217 20.51 -6.77 -9.08
C LEU A 217 20.54 -6.02 -10.42
N ILE A 218 19.42 -6.06 -11.14
CA ILE A 218 19.19 -5.34 -12.38
C ILE A 218 18.20 -4.22 -12.11
N ASP A 219 18.53 -3.01 -12.55
CA ASP A 219 17.61 -1.89 -12.56
C ASP A 219 16.66 -2.00 -13.75
N VAL A 220 15.35 -1.97 -13.47
CA VAL A 220 14.30 -2.14 -14.47
C VAL A 220 13.28 -1.04 -14.31
N SER A 221 13.06 -0.29 -15.39
CA SER A 221 12.09 0.80 -15.47
C SER A 221 10.66 0.28 -15.19
N ILE A 222 10.09 0.70 -14.05
CA ILE A 222 8.68 0.42 -13.71
C ILE A 222 7.73 1.03 -14.74
N VAL A 223 8.08 2.18 -15.31
CA VAL A 223 7.28 2.87 -16.31
C VAL A 223 7.21 2.03 -17.58
N ASP A 224 8.35 1.52 -18.07
CA ASP A 224 8.37 0.68 -19.27
C ASP A 224 7.61 -0.63 -19.06
N GLY A 225 7.78 -1.26 -17.90
CA GLY A 225 7.04 -2.46 -17.53
C GLY A 225 5.53 -2.21 -17.49
N LEU A 226 5.10 -1.13 -16.82
CA LEU A 226 3.70 -0.79 -16.68
C LEU A 226 3.06 -0.41 -18.02
N THR A 227 3.72 0.45 -18.80
CA THR A 227 3.25 0.86 -20.13
C THR A 227 3.17 -0.34 -21.07
N GLY A 228 4.15 -1.27 -21.03
CA GLY A 228 4.07 -2.51 -21.81
C GLY A 228 2.89 -3.39 -21.39
N TRP A 229 2.68 -3.54 -20.08
CA TRP A 229 1.61 -4.35 -19.51
C TRP A 229 0.22 -3.82 -19.87
N ILE A 230 -0.07 -2.53 -19.65
CA ILE A 230 -1.39 -1.94 -19.90
C ILE A 230 -1.72 -1.82 -21.40
N ASN A 231 -0.71 -1.73 -22.26
CA ASN A 231 -0.86 -1.73 -23.72
C ASN A 231 -0.91 -3.15 -24.32
N GLY A 232 -1.08 -4.17 -23.50
CA GLY A 232 -1.43 -5.51 -23.97
C GLY A 232 -0.26 -6.36 -24.46
N LEU A 233 1.00 -6.00 -24.16
CA LEU A 233 2.13 -6.92 -24.41
C LEU A 233 1.88 -8.21 -23.64
N ASP A 234 1.99 -9.35 -24.32
CA ASP A 234 1.95 -10.65 -23.65
C ASP A 234 3.17 -10.84 -22.74
N VAL A 235 3.11 -11.84 -21.85
CA VAL A 235 4.17 -12.06 -20.86
C VAL A 235 5.54 -12.28 -21.52
N PRO A 236 5.67 -13.10 -22.58
CA PRO A 236 6.95 -13.24 -23.28
C PRO A 236 7.49 -11.94 -23.88
N ALA A 237 6.66 -11.17 -24.59
CA ALA A 237 7.08 -9.91 -25.18
C ALA A 237 7.43 -8.85 -24.11
N LEU A 238 6.69 -8.84 -22.99
CA LEU A 238 7.02 -7.97 -21.86
C LEU A 238 8.37 -8.38 -21.25
N ALA A 239 8.59 -9.67 -21.00
CA ALA A 239 9.82 -10.20 -20.42
C ALA A 239 11.05 -9.88 -21.27
N GLU A 240 10.95 -10.03 -22.59
CA GLU A 240 12.00 -9.64 -23.53
C GLU A 240 12.29 -8.14 -23.47
N ARG A 241 11.24 -7.31 -23.33
CA ARG A 241 11.35 -5.86 -23.25
C ARG A 241 12.04 -5.39 -21.96
N ILE A 242 11.64 -5.93 -20.80
CA ILE A 242 12.11 -5.42 -19.50
C ILE A 242 13.38 -6.11 -18.98
N LEU A 243 13.69 -7.32 -19.46
CA LEU A 243 14.86 -8.10 -19.02
C LEU A 243 15.69 -8.62 -20.20
N PRO A 244 16.13 -7.77 -21.14
CA PRO A 244 16.81 -8.22 -22.34
C PRO A 244 18.12 -8.96 -22.03
N GLY A 245 18.41 -10.04 -22.75
CA GLY A 245 19.69 -10.75 -22.70
C GLY A 245 19.85 -11.79 -21.57
N LEU A 246 18.82 -12.04 -20.76
CA LEU A 246 18.81 -13.17 -19.82
C LEU A 246 18.29 -14.45 -20.48
N ALA A 247 18.50 -15.60 -19.83
CA ALA A 247 17.89 -16.85 -20.27
C ALA A 247 16.36 -16.74 -20.26
N VAL A 248 15.70 -17.22 -21.32
CA VAL A 248 14.25 -17.03 -21.55
C VAL A 248 13.42 -17.52 -20.37
N GLU A 249 13.76 -18.68 -19.81
CA GLU A 249 13.04 -19.25 -18.65
C GLU A 249 13.15 -18.33 -17.42
N TRP A 250 14.31 -17.70 -17.25
CA TRP A 250 14.57 -16.79 -16.12
C TRP A 250 13.92 -15.41 -16.33
N GLN A 251 13.84 -14.91 -17.57
CA GLN A 251 13.07 -13.71 -17.90
C GLN A 251 11.59 -13.92 -17.58
N LEU A 252 11.02 -15.05 -18.02
CA LEU A 252 9.62 -15.37 -17.83
C LEU A 252 9.25 -15.55 -16.36
N GLU A 253 10.06 -16.31 -15.60
CA GLU A 253 9.85 -16.53 -14.16
C GLU A 253 9.77 -15.20 -13.41
N GLN A 254 10.80 -14.35 -13.53
CA GLN A 254 10.82 -13.05 -12.85
C GLN A 254 9.71 -12.10 -13.32
N THR A 255 9.35 -12.13 -14.60
CA THR A 255 8.29 -11.26 -15.14
C THR A 255 6.91 -11.68 -14.62
N VAL A 256 6.62 -12.97 -14.52
CA VAL A 256 5.36 -13.46 -13.94
C VAL A 256 5.25 -13.07 -12.47
N ASP A 257 6.32 -13.30 -11.70
CA ASP A 257 6.37 -12.93 -10.29
C ASP A 257 6.19 -11.42 -10.09
N ALA A 258 6.86 -10.60 -10.91
CA ALA A 258 6.75 -9.15 -10.87
C ALA A 258 5.36 -8.65 -11.28
N ILE A 259 4.74 -9.21 -12.33
CA ILE A 259 3.36 -8.85 -12.71
C ILE A 259 2.41 -9.14 -11.55
N SER A 260 2.48 -10.35 -10.99
CA SER A 260 1.53 -10.76 -9.95
C SER A 260 1.72 -9.92 -8.70
N SER A 261 2.94 -9.80 -8.18
CA SER A 261 3.20 -9.04 -6.95
C SER A 261 3.03 -7.53 -7.14
N THR A 262 3.57 -6.96 -8.22
CA THR A 262 3.62 -5.50 -8.40
C THR A 262 2.37 -4.95 -9.07
N PHE A 263 1.95 -5.49 -10.22
CA PHE A 263 0.84 -4.92 -10.98
C PHE A 263 -0.52 -5.40 -10.48
N GLU A 264 -0.68 -6.70 -10.26
CA GLU A 264 -1.98 -7.27 -9.89
C GLU A 264 -2.37 -7.00 -8.43
N HIS A 265 -1.37 -6.81 -7.55
CA HIS A 265 -1.58 -6.60 -6.12
C HIS A 265 -1.14 -5.22 -5.65
N TYR A 266 0.17 -4.96 -5.59
CA TYR A 266 0.71 -3.80 -4.89
C TYR A 266 0.29 -2.46 -5.52
N LEU A 267 0.68 -2.21 -6.78
CA LEU A 267 0.36 -0.96 -7.47
C LEU A 267 -1.13 -0.80 -7.76
N ALA A 268 -1.85 -1.88 -8.10
CA ALA A 268 -3.30 -1.81 -8.27
C ALA A 268 -3.99 -1.22 -7.03
N TRP A 269 -3.56 -1.64 -5.84
CA TRP A 269 -4.07 -1.09 -4.61
C TRP A 269 -3.58 0.32 -4.33
N THR A 270 -2.26 0.55 -4.29
CA THR A 270 -1.70 1.83 -3.86
C THR A 270 -2.02 2.97 -4.83
N VAL A 271 -2.05 2.69 -6.13
CA VAL A 271 -2.47 3.69 -7.14
C VAL A 271 -3.96 3.98 -7.04
N GLY A 272 -4.79 2.99 -6.69
CA GLY A 272 -6.21 3.21 -6.43
C GLY A 272 -6.45 4.18 -5.28
N VAL A 273 -5.82 3.92 -4.14
CA VAL A 273 -5.87 4.80 -2.96
C VAL A 273 -5.35 6.21 -3.30
N LEU A 274 -4.22 6.29 -4.02
CA LEU A 274 -3.63 7.56 -4.42
C LEU A 274 -4.57 8.38 -5.31
N ILE A 275 -5.18 7.76 -6.32
CA ILE A 275 -6.06 8.45 -7.27
C ILE A 275 -7.33 8.91 -6.58
N GLU A 276 -7.90 8.10 -5.69
CA GLU A 276 -9.05 8.51 -4.88
C GLU A 276 -8.72 9.75 -4.03
N GLN A 277 -7.58 9.73 -3.33
CA GLN A 277 -7.13 10.86 -2.50
C GLN A 277 -6.82 12.10 -3.34
N ALA A 278 -6.13 11.94 -4.48
CA ALA A 278 -5.80 13.05 -5.37
C ALA A 278 -7.07 13.67 -5.96
N ASN A 279 -8.04 12.86 -6.40
CA ASN A 279 -9.30 13.36 -6.93
C ASN A 279 -10.13 14.10 -5.88
N ALA A 280 -10.17 13.60 -4.65
CA ALA A 280 -10.80 14.31 -3.54
C ALA A 280 -10.11 15.67 -3.27
N GLY A 281 -8.77 15.70 -3.29
CA GLY A 281 -8.01 16.94 -3.14
C GLY A 281 -8.23 17.95 -4.28
N LEU A 282 -8.34 17.47 -5.52
CA LEU A 282 -8.66 18.30 -6.68
C LEU A 282 -10.07 18.90 -6.57
N GLU A 283 -11.03 18.14 -6.06
CA GLU A 283 -12.39 18.60 -5.79
C GLU A 283 -12.42 19.65 -4.67
N GLU A 284 -11.74 19.40 -3.55
CA GLU A 284 -11.60 20.36 -2.45
C GLU A 284 -10.94 21.67 -2.92
N ALA A 285 -10.00 21.59 -3.86
CA ALA A 285 -9.35 22.75 -4.48
C ALA A 285 -10.21 23.48 -5.53
N GLY A 286 -11.42 22.98 -5.83
CA GLY A 286 -12.33 23.57 -6.81
C GLY A 286 -11.87 23.42 -8.26
N LEU A 287 -10.96 22.49 -8.54
CA LEU A 287 -10.52 22.18 -9.90
C LEU A 287 -11.52 21.25 -10.57
N VAL A 288 -11.53 21.26 -11.91
CA VAL A 288 -12.40 20.39 -12.72
C VAL A 288 -11.65 19.15 -13.22
N SER A 289 -10.33 19.22 -13.39
CA SER A 289 -9.52 18.05 -13.79
C SER A 289 -9.61 16.93 -12.76
N ARG A 290 -9.74 15.70 -13.24
CA ARG A 290 -9.72 14.47 -12.43
C ARG A 290 -8.82 13.44 -13.09
N LEU A 291 -8.09 12.69 -12.29
CA LEU A 291 -7.39 11.50 -12.74
C LEU A 291 -8.40 10.36 -12.96
N ARG A 292 -8.09 9.47 -13.89
CA ARG A 292 -9.02 8.42 -14.31
C ARG A 292 -9.26 7.41 -13.16
N PRO A 293 -10.50 7.20 -12.69
CA PRO A 293 -10.78 6.42 -11.47
C PRO A 293 -10.59 4.91 -11.63
N ASP A 294 -10.67 4.37 -12.85
CA ASP A 294 -10.45 2.96 -13.14
C ASP A 294 -8.98 2.60 -13.40
N THR A 295 -8.04 3.55 -13.20
CA THR A 295 -6.60 3.33 -13.44
C THR A 295 -6.08 2.12 -12.67
N ALA A 296 -6.43 1.98 -11.39
CA ALA A 296 -6.06 0.82 -10.57
C ALA A 296 -6.47 -0.52 -11.21
N TRP A 297 -7.68 -0.58 -11.77
CA TRP A 297 -8.21 -1.76 -12.43
C TRP A 297 -7.53 -2.03 -13.77
N CYS A 298 -7.26 -0.97 -14.55
CA CYS A 298 -6.46 -1.06 -15.77
C CYS A 298 -5.05 -1.62 -15.48
N ILE A 299 -4.40 -1.18 -14.41
CA ILE A 299 -3.11 -1.70 -13.94
C ILE A 299 -3.24 -3.17 -13.54
N ARG A 300 -4.22 -3.50 -12.70
CA ARG A 300 -4.44 -4.88 -12.22
C ARG A 300 -4.60 -5.87 -13.36
N HIS A 301 -5.35 -5.48 -14.38
CA HIS A 301 -5.75 -6.38 -15.46
C HIS A 301 -4.90 -6.26 -16.73
N GLY A 302 -4.00 -5.28 -16.81
CA GLY A 302 -3.13 -5.07 -17.97
C GLY A 302 -3.91 -4.69 -19.24
N VAL A 303 -4.85 -3.77 -19.09
CA VAL A 303 -5.69 -3.24 -20.18
C VAL A 303 -5.78 -1.72 -20.10
N ASN A 304 -6.05 -1.05 -21.22
CA ASN A 304 -6.06 0.42 -21.29
C ASN A 304 -7.42 1.05 -21.65
N THR A 305 -8.43 0.25 -22.02
CA THR A 305 -9.78 0.74 -22.37
C THR A 305 -10.85 0.28 -21.38
N PRO A 306 -11.92 1.08 -21.16
CA PRO A 306 -13.06 0.66 -20.35
C PRO A 306 -13.72 -0.62 -20.88
N HIS A 307 -13.81 -0.77 -22.21
CA HIS A 307 -14.38 -1.96 -22.86
C HIS A 307 -13.58 -3.22 -22.55
N ALA A 308 -12.25 -3.16 -22.63
CA ALA A 308 -11.40 -4.29 -22.28
C ALA A 308 -11.58 -4.68 -20.80
N LEU A 309 -11.68 -3.70 -19.91
CA LEU A 309 -11.94 -3.94 -18.49
C LEU A 309 -13.32 -4.57 -18.24
N ALA A 310 -14.35 -4.08 -18.92
CA ALA A 310 -15.70 -4.64 -18.84
C ALA A 310 -15.74 -6.11 -19.26
N LEU A 311 -15.08 -6.47 -20.36
CA LEU A 311 -14.98 -7.87 -20.83
C LEU A 311 -14.35 -8.78 -19.77
N LEU A 312 -13.29 -8.33 -19.11
CA LEU A 312 -12.63 -9.10 -18.05
C LEU A 312 -13.55 -9.28 -16.83
N ASN A 313 -14.28 -8.23 -16.45
CA ASN A 313 -15.26 -8.27 -15.36
C ASN A 313 -16.46 -9.19 -15.68
N GLU A 314 -16.83 -9.31 -16.95
CA GLU A 314 -17.89 -10.23 -17.42
C GLU A 314 -17.41 -11.68 -17.60
N GLY A 315 -16.16 -11.99 -17.25
CA GLY A 315 -15.64 -13.35 -17.20
C GLY A 315 -14.80 -13.78 -18.40
N VAL A 316 -14.44 -12.87 -19.31
CA VAL A 316 -13.42 -13.15 -20.33
C VAL A 316 -12.08 -13.37 -19.64
N ARG A 317 -11.57 -14.60 -19.64
CA ARG A 317 -10.30 -14.92 -18.95
C ARG A 317 -9.04 -14.55 -19.74
N SER A 318 -9.18 -14.28 -21.04
CA SER A 318 -8.04 -13.95 -21.90
C SER A 318 -7.83 -12.45 -21.95
N ARG A 319 -6.78 -11.96 -21.28
CA ARG A 319 -6.34 -10.55 -21.34
C ARG A 319 -6.09 -10.10 -22.77
N ARG A 320 -5.40 -10.92 -23.58
CA ARG A 320 -5.10 -10.60 -24.98
C ARG A 320 -6.38 -10.41 -25.79
N LEU A 321 -7.37 -11.28 -25.59
CA LEU A 321 -8.66 -11.17 -26.29
C LEU A 321 -9.41 -9.92 -25.86
N ALA A 322 -9.48 -9.65 -24.56
CA ALA A 322 -10.11 -8.46 -24.02
C ALA A 322 -9.45 -7.17 -24.54
N HIS A 323 -8.12 -7.14 -24.63
CA HIS A 323 -7.38 -5.99 -25.16
C HIS A 323 -7.68 -5.77 -26.65
N VAL A 324 -7.61 -6.81 -27.49
CA VAL A 324 -7.89 -6.68 -28.93
C VAL A 324 -9.32 -6.20 -29.16
N ILE A 325 -10.32 -6.88 -28.60
CA ILE A 325 -11.74 -6.51 -28.77
C ILE A 325 -12.01 -5.12 -28.17
N GLY A 326 -11.49 -4.84 -26.97
CA GLY A 326 -11.70 -3.57 -26.29
C GLY A 326 -11.01 -2.39 -26.96
N SER A 327 -9.98 -2.62 -27.78
CA SER A 327 -9.35 -1.60 -28.62
C SER A 327 -10.11 -1.36 -29.93
N GLU A 328 -10.76 -2.39 -30.49
CA GLU A 328 -11.56 -2.29 -31.71
C GLU A 328 -12.95 -1.69 -31.46
N GLY A 329 -13.56 -1.95 -30.30
CA GLY A 329 -14.86 -1.39 -29.90
C GLY A 329 -14.83 0.06 -29.39
N GLY A 330 -13.64 0.69 -29.36
CA GLY A 330 -13.44 2.08 -28.95
C GLY A 330 -13.33 3.09 -30.11
N CYS A 331 -13.53 2.64 -31.36
CA CYS A 331 -13.68 3.50 -32.53
C CYS A 331 -15.15 3.82 -32.82
#